data_AF-A0A7I7QDI9-F1
#
_entry.id   AF-A0A7I7QDI9-F1
#
_cell.length_a   1.000
_cell.length_b   1.000
_cell.length_c   1.000
_cell.angle_alpha   90.00
_cell.angle_beta   90.00
_cell.angle_gamma   90.00
#
_symmetry.space_group_name_H-M   'P 1'
#
loop_
_entity.id
_entity.type
_entity.pdbx_description
1 polymer ?
#
loop_
_entity_poly.entity_id
_entity_poly.type
_entity_poly.pdbx_seq_one_letter_code
_entity_poly.pdbx_strand_id
1 'polypeptide(L)'
;MADAAPVKIDSSFAAVTYDCGNQSPIRVVGQGSTITLNGSCGEVDVSGAANTVNLQAVVVINATGAGSHITWERGPAGGVPRISNPGHNNDIRGPGGLQLG
;
A
#
# COMPACT_ATOMS: atom_id res chain seq x y z
N MET A 1 2.54 -9.36 -24.33
CA MET A 1 2.93 -9.37 -22.91
C MET A 1 3.43 -7.97 -22.60
N ALA A 2 2.60 -7.12 -21.99
CA ALA A 2 3.00 -5.76 -21.68
C ALA A 2 3.66 -5.78 -20.29
N ASP A 3 4.97 -5.65 -20.30
CA ASP A 3 5.85 -5.52 -19.14
C ASP A 3 5.62 -4.13 -18.53
N ALA A 4 4.51 -3.97 -17.81
CA ALA A 4 4.26 -2.74 -17.07
C ALA A 4 5.27 -2.71 -15.92
N ALA A 5 6.32 -1.90 -16.08
CA ALA A 5 7.31 -1.69 -15.04
C ALA A 5 6.61 -1.33 -13.72
N PRO A 6 7.05 -1.88 -12.58
CA PRO A 6 6.44 -1.58 -11.30
C PRO A 6 6.52 -0.08 -11.04
N VAL A 7 5.40 0.51 -10.64
CA VAL A 7 5.36 1.93 -10.29
C VAL A 7 6.17 2.11 -9.02
N LYS A 8 7.23 2.90 -9.06
CA LYS A 8 8.05 3.18 -7.89
C LYS A 8 7.73 4.59 -7.37
N ILE A 9 7.31 4.65 -6.11
CA ILE A 9 7.13 5.88 -5.35
C ILE A 9 8.29 5.98 -4.37
N ASP A 10 9.33 6.72 -4.76
CA ASP A 10 10.39 7.14 -3.85
C ASP A 10 10.15 8.60 -3.42
N SER A 11 9.68 8.77 -2.20
CA SER A 11 9.37 10.08 -1.63
C SER A 11 9.56 10.02 -0.14
N SER A 12 10.28 10.97 0.44
CA SER A 12 10.62 10.98 1.86
C SER A 12 10.16 12.28 2.51
N PHE A 13 9.47 12.19 3.64
CA PHE A 13 8.91 13.33 4.38
C PHE A 13 7.99 14.22 3.52
N ALA A 14 7.23 13.61 2.62
CA ALA A 14 6.34 14.33 1.71
C ALA A 14 5.00 13.61 1.53
N ALA A 15 4.00 14.35 1.05
CA ALA A 15 2.69 13.81 0.70
C ALA A 15 2.64 13.54 -0.81
N VAL A 16 2.29 12.31 -1.19
CA VAL A 16 2.16 11.87 -2.58
C VAL A 16 0.78 11.29 -2.79
N THR A 17 0.07 11.79 -3.79
CA THR A 17 -1.19 11.19 -4.25
C THR A 17 -0.95 10.52 -5.59
N TYR A 18 -1.37 9.27 -5.70
CA TYR A 18 -1.16 8.48 -6.90
C TYR A 18 -2.42 7.67 -7.25
N ASP A 19 -2.86 7.78 -8.50
CA ASP A 19 -4.00 7.03 -9.00
C ASP A 19 -3.54 5.69 -9.58
N CYS A 20 -3.97 4.60 -8.94
CA CYS A 20 -3.56 3.26 -9.33
C CYS A 20 -4.09 2.85 -10.71
N GLY A 21 -5.32 3.24 -11.08
CA GLY A 21 -5.92 2.90 -12.37
C GLY A 21 -5.84 1.39 -12.68
N ASN A 22 -5.01 1.02 -13.66
CA ASN A 22 -4.71 -0.37 -14.04
C ASN A 22 -3.26 -0.78 -13.71
N GLN A 23 -2.54 0.02 -12.94
CA GLN A 23 -1.12 -0.13 -12.67
C GLN A 23 -0.89 -1.01 -11.45
N SER A 24 -0.04 -2.02 -11.65
CA SER A 24 0.41 -2.95 -10.60
C SER A 24 1.68 -3.68 -11.08
N PRO A 25 2.63 -3.99 -10.17
CA PRO A 25 2.63 -3.66 -8.75
C PRO A 25 3.15 -2.23 -8.47
N ILE A 26 2.69 -1.63 -7.37
CA ILE A 26 3.13 -0.32 -6.88
C ILE A 26 4.08 -0.52 -5.71
N ARG A 27 5.24 0.10 -5.74
CA ARG A 27 6.30 -0.04 -4.75
C ARG A 27 6.61 1.28 -4.07
N VAL A 28 6.40 1.35 -2.77
CA VAL A 28 6.62 2.52 -1.91
C VAL A 28 7.89 2.29 -1.08
N VAL A 29 8.96 3.03 -1.37
CA VAL A 29 10.29 2.81 -0.76
C VAL A 29 10.71 3.94 0.19
N GLY A 30 9.95 5.04 0.20
CA GLY A 30 10.25 6.25 0.97
C GLY A 30 10.23 6.10 2.50
N GLN A 31 10.42 7.20 3.23
CA GLN A 31 10.21 7.20 4.69
C GLN A 31 9.42 8.41 5.16
N GLY A 32 8.64 8.25 6.24
CA GLY A 32 7.99 9.38 6.90
C GLY A 32 7.01 10.12 5.98
N SER A 33 6.55 9.46 4.91
CA SER A 33 5.74 10.05 3.87
C SER A 33 4.28 9.63 3.98
N THR A 34 3.39 10.47 3.45
CA THR A 34 1.96 10.19 3.37
C THR A 34 1.61 9.87 1.92
N ILE A 35 1.27 8.63 1.63
CA ILE A 35 0.97 8.15 0.28
C ILE A 35 -0.53 7.84 0.19
N THR A 36 -1.24 8.55 -0.67
CA THR A 36 -2.66 8.32 -0.95
C THR A 36 -2.80 7.65 -2.30
N LEU A 37 -3.33 6.43 -2.30
CA LEU A 37 -3.52 5.60 -3.48
C LEU A 37 -5.02 5.52 -3.83
N ASN A 38 -5.38 6.19 -4.92
CA ASN A 38 -6.74 6.30 -5.40
C ASN A 38 -7.07 5.26 -6.47
N GLY A 39 -8.35 4.90 -6.56
CA GLY A 39 -8.82 3.88 -7.50
C GLY A 39 -8.53 2.44 -7.04
N SER A 40 -8.40 1.52 -8.01
CA SER A 40 -8.24 0.08 -7.75
C SER A 40 -6.82 -0.38 -8.01
N CYS A 41 -6.02 -0.49 -6.96
CA CYS A 41 -4.64 -0.97 -7.02
C CYS A 41 -4.62 -2.51 -7.05
N GLY A 42 -3.82 -3.09 -7.93
CA GLY A 42 -3.58 -4.53 -7.92
C GLY A 42 -2.80 -4.93 -6.68
N GLU A 43 -1.49 -4.77 -6.75
CA GLU A 43 -0.57 -5.09 -5.67
C GLU A 43 0.19 -3.84 -5.22
N VAL A 44 0.32 -3.67 -3.90
CA VAL A 44 1.05 -2.56 -3.28
C VAL A 44 2.09 -3.13 -2.31
N ASP A 45 3.36 -2.86 -2.59
CA ASP A 45 4.51 -3.22 -1.77
C ASP A 45 5.04 -1.97 -1.06
N VAL A 46 4.97 -1.98 0.27
CA VAL A 46 5.45 -0.90 1.14
C VAL A 46 6.75 -1.38 1.78
N SER A 47 7.87 -1.10 1.12
CA SER A 47 9.22 -1.43 1.61
C SER A 47 9.84 -0.31 2.46
N GLY A 48 9.26 0.88 2.43
CA GLY A 48 9.70 2.05 3.19
C GLY A 48 9.42 1.98 4.70
N ALA A 49 9.85 2.99 5.46
CA ALA A 49 9.67 3.04 6.92
C ALA A 49 8.88 4.25 7.41
N ALA A 50 8.09 4.08 8.48
CA ALA A 50 7.28 5.15 9.08
C ALA A 50 6.37 5.88 8.07
N ASN A 51 5.87 5.17 7.06
CA ASN A 51 5.00 5.76 6.05
C ASN A 51 3.53 5.61 6.44
N THR A 52 2.71 6.58 6.05
CA THR A 52 1.26 6.49 6.13
C THR A 52 0.72 6.23 4.72
N VAL A 53 0.12 5.06 4.48
CA VAL A 53 -0.39 4.65 3.17
C VAL A 53 -1.90 4.52 3.26
N ASN A 54 -2.64 5.31 2.47
CA ASN A 54 -4.09 5.27 2.39
C ASN A 54 -4.52 4.68 1.04
N LEU A 55 -5.25 3.56 1.06
CA LEU A 55 -5.66 2.82 -0.14
C LEU A 55 -7.18 2.87 -0.27
N GLN A 56 -7.70 3.33 -1.42
CA GLN A 56 -9.14 3.25 -1.66
C GLN A 56 -9.58 1.82 -1.94
N ALA A 57 -9.05 1.20 -2.99
CA ALA A 57 -9.30 -0.20 -3.29
C ALA A 57 -7.99 -0.91 -3.63
N VAL A 58 -7.76 -2.09 -3.06
CA VAL A 58 -6.53 -2.86 -3.27
C VAL A 58 -6.79 -4.35 -3.29
N VAL A 59 -6.03 -5.12 -4.08
CA VAL A 59 -6.13 -6.58 -4.11
C VAL A 59 -5.13 -7.22 -3.14
N VAL A 60 -3.88 -6.75 -3.15
CA VAL A 60 -2.78 -7.28 -2.33
C VAL A 60 -1.99 -6.15 -1.67
N ILE A 61 -1.74 -6.27 -0.38
CA ILE A 61 -0.90 -5.37 0.41
C ILE A 61 0.29 -6.16 0.95
N ASN A 62 1.49 -5.80 0.55
CA ASN A 62 2.74 -6.34 1.08
C ASN A 62 3.46 -5.26 1.90
N ALA A 63 3.48 -5.40 3.22
CA ALA A 63 4.21 -4.50 4.11
C ALA A 63 5.57 -5.13 4.46
N THR A 64 6.59 -4.86 3.64
CA THR A 64 7.95 -5.38 3.81
C THR A 64 8.84 -4.46 4.64
N GLY A 65 8.47 -3.19 4.78
CA GLY A 65 9.15 -2.20 5.59
C GLY A 65 8.82 -2.26 7.08
N ALA A 66 9.01 -1.15 7.80
CA ALA A 66 8.80 -1.12 9.25
C ALA A 66 8.12 0.16 9.76
N GLY A 67 7.29 0.04 10.79
CA GLY A 67 6.63 1.18 11.42
C GLY A 67 5.61 1.90 10.54
N SER A 68 5.14 1.27 9.46
CA SER A 68 4.22 1.93 8.51
C SER A 68 2.76 1.72 8.91
N HIS A 69 1.96 2.76 8.73
CA HIS A 69 0.52 2.76 8.94
C HIS A 69 -0.18 2.62 7.59
N ILE A 70 -0.84 1.50 7.34
CA ILE A 70 -1.47 1.20 6.06
C ILE A 70 -2.97 1.08 6.29
N THR A 71 -3.75 1.95 5.67
CA THR A 71 -5.21 1.92 5.74
C THR A 71 -5.80 1.58 4.37
N TRP A 72 -6.87 0.79 4.34
CA TRP A 72 -7.57 0.47 3.10
C TRP A 72 -9.09 0.54 3.26
N GLU A 73 -9.81 1.03 2.24
CA GLU A 73 -11.28 1.17 2.29
C GLU A 73 -12.03 0.00 1.68
N ARG A 74 -11.51 -0.64 0.62
CA ARG A 74 -12.15 -1.79 -0.06
C ARG A 74 -11.12 -2.80 -0.56
N GLY A 75 -11.44 -4.09 -0.44
CA GLY A 75 -10.66 -5.15 -1.07
C GLY A 75 -11.22 -5.59 -2.43
N PRO A 76 -10.63 -6.64 -3.03
CA PRO A 76 -11.09 -7.17 -4.30
C PRO A 76 -12.51 -7.73 -4.14
N ALA A 77 -13.38 -7.44 -5.13
CA ALA A 77 -14.78 -7.86 -5.12
C ALA A 77 -15.58 -7.42 -3.86
N GLY A 78 -15.15 -6.37 -3.16
CA GLY A 78 -15.78 -5.88 -1.93
C GLY A 78 -15.41 -6.67 -0.67
N GLY A 79 -14.46 -7.61 -0.77
CA GLY A 79 -13.94 -8.39 0.36
C GLY A 79 -12.76 -7.72 1.05
N VAL A 80 -11.99 -8.55 1.76
CA VAL A 80 -10.72 -8.17 2.40
C VAL A 80 -9.58 -8.42 1.42
N PRO A 81 -8.63 -7.48 1.23
CA PRO A 81 -7.46 -7.71 0.41
C PRO A 81 -6.55 -8.75 1.03
N ARG A 82 -5.67 -9.32 0.21
CA ARG A 82 -4.63 -10.22 0.71
C ARG A 82 -3.54 -9.39 1.37
N ILE A 83 -3.45 -9.47 2.70
CA ILE A 83 -2.48 -8.73 3.49
C ILE A 83 -1.32 -9.65 3.85
N SER A 84 -0.11 -9.26 3.46
CA SER A 84 1.16 -9.89 3.86
C SER A 84 1.98 -8.85 4.60
N ASN A 85 2.29 -9.10 5.87
CA ASN A 85 3.11 -8.22 6.69
C ASN A 85 4.36 -8.97 7.18
N PRO A 86 5.35 -9.21 6.31
CA PRO A 86 6.65 -9.75 6.74
C PRO A 86 7.54 -8.72 7.45
N GLY A 87 7.17 -7.44 7.41
CA GLY A 87 7.86 -6.34 8.09
C GLY A 87 7.70 -6.36 9.61
N HIS A 88 8.04 -5.25 10.28
CA HIS A 88 7.94 -5.13 11.74
C HIS A 88 7.20 -3.86 12.15
N ASN A 89 6.31 -3.97 13.15
CA ASN A 89 5.54 -2.85 13.69
C ASN A 89 4.70 -2.13 12.62
N ASN A 90 4.16 -2.86 11.65
CA ASN A 90 3.26 -2.26 10.66
C ASN A 90 1.82 -2.39 11.17
N ASP A 91 1.08 -1.29 11.11
CA ASP A 91 -0.33 -1.24 11.52
C ASP A 91 -1.17 -1.20 10.24
N ILE A 92 -1.90 -2.29 9.97
CA ILE A 92 -2.71 -2.42 8.76
C ILE A 92 -4.20 -2.43 9.14
N ARG A 93 -4.94 -1.38 8.78
CA ARG A 93 -6.36 -1.20 9.12
C ARG A 93 -7.23 -1.20 7.88
N GLY A 94 -8.36 -1.90 7.96
CA GLY A 94 -9.42 -1.71 6.99
C GLY A 94 -10.82 -2.00 7.54
N PRO A 95 -11.86 -1.87 6.71
CA PRO A 95 -13.25 -2.11 7.12
C PRO A 95 -13.49 -3.55 7.59
N GLY A 96 -12.67 -4.51 7.14
CA GLY A 96 -12.77 -5.92 7.52
C GLY A 96 -12.08 -6.27 8.84
N GLY A 97 -11.37 -5.32 9.46
CA GLY A 97 -10.64 -5.54 10.71
C GLY A 97 -9.24 -4.91 10.72
N LEU A 98 -8.58 -5.02 11.87
CA LEU A 98 -7.21 -4.59 12.11
C LEU A 98 -6.27 -5.80 12.03
N GLN A 99 -5.21 -5.71 11.23
CA GLN A 99 -4.12 -6.67 11.21
C GLN A 99 -2.84 -6.00 11.72
N LEU A 100 -2.35 -6.50 12.86
CA LEU A 100 -1.11 -6.08 13.48
C LEU A 100 -0.04 -7.15 13.22
N GLY A 101 1.18 -6.73 12.89
CA GLY A 101 2.35 -7.61 12.84
C GLY A 101 3.63 -6.87 13.17
#